data_AF-A0A2A2F8A7-F1
#
_entry.id   AF-A0A2A2F8A7-F1
#
_cell.length_a   1.000
_cell.length_b   1.000
_cell.length_c   1.000
_cell.angle_alpha   90.00
_cell.angle_beta   90.00
_cell.angle_gamma   90.00
#
_symmetry.space_group_name_H-M   'P 1'
#
loop_
_entity.id
_entity.type
_entity.pdbx_description
1 polymer ?
#
loop_
_entity_poly.entity_id
_entity_poly.type
_entity_poly.pdbx_seq_one_letter_code
_entity_poly.pdbx_strand_id
1 'polypeptide(L)'
;MVGEFEKYIENEIVILTRIDVNEPKVASLRVRRSNGTTHQFRLSDNEPLNICWAVGEEYELKDVELRSRSDGGHFLAETDNTSVRRVSNDAFDFLVVGDTHFGYRNRTTNVDSRYINGYEFNVLDLLVELSDKWNIDGILHTGDLFDHRVDKYGYSNVKEKFDQLGDMDVEVLFVTGNHDNKVESRISSISSLPNINRLDQTANWGSMGGFNILGLNSSSFNNISDFDWTKFEQKYKGPNVLIAHPKSIDMELSTFDQLIKDTNEEWFIFLGHHHEEGEIDEKNLKIIFTGFPSKLDDTGSVWRMRGGNGHCRIVRHRLGKWNKLY
;
A
#
# COMPACT_ATOMS: atom_id res chain seq x y z
N MET A 1 -4.32 -37.13 30.70
CA MET A 1 -3.62 -36.64 29.51
C MET A 1 -3.88 -35.15 29.42
N VAL A 2 -2.90 -34.34 29.83
CA VAL A 2 -2.96 -32.89 29.68
C VAL A 2 -2.46 -32.62 28.27
N GLY A 3 -3.35 -32.20 27.38
CA GLY A 3 -2.98 -31.83 26.01
C GLY A 3 -2.00 -30.65 26.07
N GLU A 4 -0.92 -30.74 25.31
CA GLU A 4 -0.09 -29.58 24.97
C GLU A 4 -1.01 -28.55 24.32
N PHE A 5 -1.35 -27.49 25.04
CA PHE A 5 -2.06 -26.38 24.43
C PHE A 5 -1.06 -25.67 23.51
N GLU A 6 -1.39 -25.61 22.22
CA GLU A 6 -0.65 -24.82 21.22
C GLU A 6 -0.52 -23.39 21.74
N LYS A 7 0.68 -23.06 22.23
CA LYS A 7 0.98 -21.74 22.78
C LYS A 7 1.15 -20.70 21.66
N TYR A 8 1.53 -21.17 20.48
CA TYR A 8 1.84 -20.39 19.30
C TYR A 8 1.10 -20.94 18.10
N ILE A 9 0.45 -20.06 17.35
CA ILE A 9 -0.29 -20.37 16.13
C ILE A 9 0.38 -19.56 15.02
N GLU A 10 1.11 -20.27 14.15
CA GLU A 10 1.83 -19.67 13.02
C GLU A 10 0.86 -19.12 11.98
N ASN A 11 -0.18 -19.89 11.64
CA ASN A 11 -1.22 -19.49 10.71
C ASN A 11 -2.54 -20.21 11.02
N GLU A 12 -3.65 -19.47 11.09
CA GLU A 12 -4.99 -20.03 11.25
C GLU A 12 -6.08 -19.20 10.59
N ILE A 13 -6.98 -19.87 9.84
CA ILE A 13 -8.22 -19.28 9.34
C ILE A 13 -9.29 -19.33 10.42
N VAL A 14 -9.89 -18.17 10.70
CA VAL A 14 -10.96 -18.00 11.67
C VAL A 14 -12.15 -17.28 11.06
N ILE A 15 -13.34 -17.55 11.57
CA ILE A 15 -14.56 -16.82 11.19
C ILE A 15 -14.84 -15.76 12.23
N LEU A 16 -14.96 -14.49 11.82
CA LEU A 16 -15.36 -13.43 12.73
C LEU A 16 -16.84 -13.60 13.08
N THR A 17 -17.14 -13.83 14.35
CA THR A 17 -18.51 -14.06 14.84
C THR A 17 -19.12 -12.84 15.52
N ARG A 18 -18.28 -11.92 16.02
CA ARG A 18 -18.73 -10.70 16.69
C ARG A 18 -17.61 -9.67 16.82
N ILE A 19 -17.96 -8.40 16.74
CA ILE A 19 -17.08 -7.27 17.03
C ILE A 19 -17.57 -6.65 18.35
N ASP A 20 -16.74 -6.69 19.39
CA ASP A 20 -17.00 -6.00 20.67
C ASP A 20 -16.05 -4.80 20.76
N VAL A 21 -16.53 -3.62 20.34
CA VAL A 21 -15.82 -2.34 20.47
C VAL A 21 -16.20 -1.73 21.81
N ASN A 22 -15.46 -2.07 22.87
CA ASN A 22 -15.77 -1.56 24.21
C ASN A 22 -14.98 -0.29 24.57
N GLU A 23 -13.88 0.00 23.87
CA GLU A 23 -13.07 1.21 24.07
C GLU A 23 -12.44 1.65 22.73
N PRO A 24 -12.11 2.95 22.57
CA PRO A 24 -11.50 3.47 21.35
C PRO A 24 -10.10 2.90 21.02
N LYS A 25 -9.54 2.01 21.87
CA LYS A 25 -8.13 1.57 21.82
C LYS A 25 -7.90 0.05 21.78
N VAL A 26 -8.97 -0.76 21.87
CA VAL A 26 -8.87 -2.23 21.82
C VAL A 26 -10.14 -2.76 21.15
N ALA A 27 -10.06 -3.30 19.94
CA ALA A 27 -11.13 -4.16 19.46
C ALA A 27 -10.95 -5.55 20.05
N SER A 28 -12.01 -6.03 20.68
CA SER A 28 -12.15 -7.43 21.06
C SER A 28 -12.99 -8.10 19.99
N LEU A 29 -12.39 -9.00 19.23
CA LEU A 29 -13.10 -9.79 18.24
C LEU A 29 -13.46 -11.14 18.85
N ARG A 30 -14.60 -11.70 18.49
CA ARG A 30 -14.85 -13.13 18.71
C ARG A 30 -14.64 -13.87 17.43
N VAL A 31 -13.70 -14.80 17.44
CA VAL A 31 -13.35 -15.57 16.27
C VAL A 31 -13.61 -17.04 16.52
N ARG A 32 -14.22 -17.71 15.54
CA ARG A 32 -14.44 -19.15 15.57
C ARG A 32 -13.33 -19.83 14.78
N ARG A 33 -12.57 -20.67 15.46
CA ARG A 33 -11.49 -21.49 14.92
C ARG A 33 -12.03 -22.65 14.10
N SER A 34 -11.21 -23.21 13.22
CA SER A 34 -11.55 -24.36 12.37
C SER A 34 -11.96 -25.61 13.18
N ASN A 35 -11.38 -25.79 14.37
CA ASN A 35 -11.71 -26.85 15.32
C ASN A 35 -13.06 -26.66 16.04
N GLY A 36 -13.83 -25.63 15.69
CA GLY A 36 -15.15 -25.33 16.25
C GLY A 36 -15.14 -24.51 17.54
N THR A 37 -13.97 -24.26 18.13
CA THR A 37 -13.86 -23.42 19.34
C THR A 37 -14.00 -21.94 19.01
N THR A 38 -14.54 -21.16 19.95
CA THR A 38 -14.66 -19.71 19.82
C THR A 38 -13.79 -19.03 20.86
N HIS A 39 -12.92 -18.14 20.43
CA HIS A 39 -12.01 -17.40 21.29
C HIS A 39 -12.25 -15.90 21.15
N GLN A 40 -11.99 -15.18 22.25
CA GLN A 40 -11.77 -13.75 22.18
C GLN A 40 -10.39 -13.52 21.53
N PHE A 41 -10.30 -12.67 20.53
CA PHE A 41 -9.05 -12.20 19.94
C PHE A 41 -8.87 -10.73 20.31
N ARG A 42 -7.78 -10.43 21.03
CA ARG A 42 -7.47 -9.08 21.49
C ARG A 42 -6.37 -8.49 20.62
N LEU A 43 -6.70 -7.37 20.00
CA LEU A 43 -5.80 -6.58 19.19
C LEU A 43 -5.53 -5.27 19.91
N SER A 44 -4.25 -4.97 20.17
CA SER A 44 -3.87 -3.67 20.73
C SER A 44 -3.82 -2.65 19.60
N ASP A 45 -4.16 -1.41 19.92
CA ASP A 45 -4.01 -0.29 18.98
C ASP A 45 -2.55 -0.19 18.52
N ASN A 46 -2.29 -0.54 17.26
CA ASN A 46 -1.53 0.32 16.34
C ASN A 46 -1.68 -0.11 14.87
N GLU A 47 -1.93 -1.38 14.52
CA GLU A 47 -2.02 -1.79 13.10
C GLU A 47 -3.14 -2.80 12.74
N PRO A 48 -3.44 -3.85 13.54
CA PRO A 48 -4.45 -4.85 13.18
C PRO A 48 -5.90 -4.41 13.37
N LEU A 49 -6.15 -3.36 14.18
CA LEU A 49 -7.48 -2.75 14.34
C LEU A 49 -7.93 -1.98 13.11
N ASN A 50 -6.98 -1.72 12.23
CA ASN A 50 -7.28 -1.27 10.91
C ASN A 50 -7.58 -2.55 10.11
N ILE A 51 -8.79 -3.09 10.17
CA ILE A 51 -9.36 -3.97 9.11
C ILE A 51 -10.84 -3.59 9.00
N CYS A 52 -11.42 -3.61 7.80
CA CYS A 52 -12.87 -3.51 7.64
C CYS A 52 -13.49 -4.85 8.05
N TRP A 53 -13.65 -5.02 9.36
CA TRP A 53 -14.19 -6.23 9.96
C TRP A 53 -15.65 -6.43 9.57
N ALA A 54 -15.97 -7.64 9.10
CA ALA A 54 -17.29 -8.05 8.70
C ALA A 54 -17.61 -9.38 9.39
N VAL A 55 -18.68 -9.37 10.20
CA VAL A 55 -19.14 -10.57 10.91
C VAL A 55 -19.66 -11.59 9.89
N GLY A 56 -19.26 -12.84 10.04
CA GLY A 56 -19.55 -13.95 9.13
C GLY A 56 -18.41 -14.28 8.17
N GLU A 57 -17.42 -13.39 8.05
CA GLU A 57 -16.32 -13.53 7.09
C GLU A 57 -15.11 -14.26 7.68
N GLU A 58 -14.30 -14.82 6.79
CA GLU A 58 -13.08 -15.53 7.12
C GLU A 58 -11.88 -14.57 7.16
N TYR A 59 -11.01 -14.80 8.14
CA TYR A 59 -9.78 -14.06 8.36
C TYR A 59 -8.64 -15.02 8.64
N GLU A 60 -7.49 -14.77 8.02
CA GLU A 60 -6.25 -15.47 8.31
C GLU A 60 -5.53 -14.70 9.40
N LEU A 61 -5.26 -15.37 10.52
CA LEU A 61 -4.43 -14.87 11.60
C LEU A 61 -3.05 -15.52 11.48
N LYS A 62 -1.99 -14.73 11.43
CA LYS A 62 -0.61 -15.23 11.52
C LYS A 62 0.06 -14.77 12.80
N ASP A 63 0.96 -15.60 13.31
CA ASP A 63 1.81 -15.33 14.48
C ASP A 63 1.02 -14.84 15.69
N VAL A 64 0.01 -15.60 16.12
CA VAL A 64 -0.81 -15.30 17.30
C VAL A 64 -0.57 -16.30 18.43
N GLU A 65 -0.75 -15.87 19.67
CA GLU A 65 -0.59 -16.72 20.84
C GLU A 65 -1.94 -17.06 21.49
N LEU A 66 -2.11 -18.33 21.85
CA LEU A 66 -3.21 -18.74 22.72
C LEU A 66 -2.80 -18.55 24.18
N ARG A 67 -3.38 -17.55 24.84
CA ARG A 67 -3.12 -17.22 26.25
C ARG A 67 -4.26 -17.64 27.16
N SER A 68 -3.92 -18.11 28.36
CA SER A 68 -4.88 -18.46 29.40
C SER A 68 -5.28 -17.23 30.22
N ARG A 69 -6.53 -17.20 30.68
CA ARG A 69 -7.09 -16.24 31.62
C ARG A 69 -7.05 -16.81 33.03
N SER A 70 -7.09 -15.93 34.03
CA SER A 70 -7.17 -16.31 35.44
C SER A 70 -8.43 -17.09 35.82
N ASP A 71 -9.50 -16.98 35.03
CA ASP A 71 -10.75 -17.73 35.19
C ASP A 71 -10.73 -19.11 34.48
N GLY A 72 -9.58 -19.53 33.94
CA GLY A 72 -9.43 -20.78 33.20
C GLY A 72 -9.87 -20.71 31.73
N GLY A 73 -10.35 -19.55 31.25
CA GLY A 73 -10.63 -19.32 29.83
C GLY A 73 -9.36 -19.16 28.99
N HIS A 74 -9.51 -19.14 27.66
CA HIS A 74 -8.41 -18.90 26.72
C HIS A 74 -8.79 -17.79 25.74
N PHE A 75 -7.81 -16.99 25.32
CA PHE A 75 -7.95 -15.95 24.31
C PHE A 75 -6.76 -15.95 23.37
N LEU A 76 -6.98 -15.49 22.15
CA LEU A 76 -5.93 -15.22 21.20
C LEU A 76 -5.39 -13.81 21.48
N ALA A 77 -4.07 -13.69 21.53
CA ALA A 77 -3.34 -12.44 21.71
C ALA A 77 -2.41 -12.22 20.52
N GLU A 78 -2.26 -10.97 20.11
CA GLU A 78 -1.22 -10.59 19.18
C GLU A 78 0.19 -10.76 19.77
N THR A 79 1.15 -10.97 18.88
CA THR A 79 2.60 -10.85 19.04
C THR A 79 3.10 -9.65 18.25
N ASP A 80 4.40 -9.35 18.33
CA ASP A 80 5.01 -8.25 17.58
C ASP A 80 4.94 -8.42 16.04
N ASN A 81 4.73 -9.66 15.59
CA ASN A 81 4.65 -10.07 14.19
C ASN A 81 3.24 -10.43 13.74
N THR A 82 2.22 -10.27 14.60
CA THR A 82 0.86 -10.63 14.22
C THR A 82 0.41 -9.87 12.98
N SER A 83 0.02 -10.62 11.96
CA SER A 83 -0.71 -10.10 10.82
C SER A 83 -2.09 -10.72 10.76
N VAL A 84 -3.03 -9.94 10.26
CA VAL A 84 -4.39 -10.40 10.04
C VAL A 84 -4.83 -9.92 8.67
N ARG A 85 -5.35 -10.82 7.85
CA ARG A 85 -5.98 -10.46 6.57
C ARG A 85 -7.33 -11.14 6.42
N ARG A 86 -8.21 -10.56 5.61
CA ARG A 86 -9.47 -11.21 5.24
C ARG A 86 -9.17 -12.29 4.20
N VAL A 87 -9.73 -13.48 4.38
CA VAL A 87 -9.66 -14.57 3.38
C VAL A 87 -10.81 -14.35 2.41
N SER A 88 -10.55 -13.54 1.39
CA SER A 88 -11.50 -13.30 0.30
C SER A 88 -10.68 -13.18 -0.99
N ASN A 89 -11.15 -13.82 -2.06
CA ASN A 89 -10.56 -13.62 -3.39
C ASN A 89 -10.66 -12.16 -3.87
N ASP A 90 -11.52 -11.38 -3.21
CA ASP A 90 -11.74 -9.97 -3.48
C ASP A 90 -11.09 -9.08 -2.39
N ALA A 91 -10.21 -9.62 -1.54
CA ALA A 91 -9.40 -8.80 -0.62
C ALA A 91 -8.07 -8.41 -1.26
N PHE A 92 -7.54 -7.26 -0.86
CA PHE A 92 -6.22 -6.79 -1.25
C PHE A 92 -5.58 -5.92 -0.15
N ASP A 93 -4.26 -5.88 -0.15
CA ASP A 93 -3.43 -5.01 0.68
C ASP A 93 -2.24 -4.51 -0.14
N PHE A 94 -2.13 -3.20 -0.28
CA PHE A 94 -1.10 -2.53 -1.04
C PHE A 94 -0.30 -1.58 -0.18
N LEU A 95 0.99 -1.52 -0.46
CA LEU A 95 1.80 -0.35 -0.12
C LEU A 95 1.76 0.64 -1.28
N VAL A 96 1.59 1.91 -0.99
CA VAL A 96 1.58 2.98 -1.99
C VAL A 96 2.66 4.00 -1.66
N VAL A 97 3.49 4.28 -2.64
CA VAL A 97 4.67 5.15 -2.53
C VAL A 97 4.85 5.93 -3.84
N GLY A 98 5.61 7.01 -3.81
CA GLY A 98 5.94 7.81 -4.99
C GLY A 98 7.26 8.50 -4.81
N ASP A 99 7.77 9.10 -5.88
CA ASP A 99 8.88 10.06 -5.84
C ASP A 99 10.07 9.55 -5.00
N THR A 100 10.44 8.29 -5.17
CA THR A 100 11.57 7.70 -4.43
C THR A 100 12.89 8.26 -4.92
N HIS A 101 12.95 8.68 -6.19
CA HIS A 101 14.10 9.30 -6.83
C HIS A 101 15.40 8.52 -6.56
N PHE A 102 15.41 7.19 -6.75
CA PHE A 102 16.61 6.39 -6.45
C PHE A 102 17.83 6.93 -7.19
N GLY A 103 18.89 7.27 -6.45
CA GLY A 103 20.07 7.93 -6.99
C GLY A 103 20.05 9.46 -6.89
N TYR A 104 19.07 10.07 -6.23
CA TYR A 104 19.00 11.51 -5.98
C TYR A 104 20.29 12.04 -5.34
N ARG A 105 20.87 11.28 -4.40
CA ARG A 105 22.14 11.62 -3.72
C ARG A 105 23.31 11.89 -4.67
N ASN A 106 23.24 11.38 -5.90
CA ASN A 106 24.29 11.54 -6.91
C ASN A 106 24.19 12.87 -7.69
N ARG A 107 23.17 13.69 -7.42
CA ARG A 107 23.05 15.02 -8.02
C ARG A 107 24.16 15.94 -7.49
N THR A 108 24.80 16.65 -8.40
CA THR A 108 25.81 17.69 -8.08
C THR A 108 25.26 19.11 -8.22
N THR A 109 24.02 19.26 -8.70
CA THR A 109 23.35 20.54 -9.00
C THR A 109 21.85 20.42 -8.70
N ASN A 110 21.20 21.54 -8.35
CA ASN A 110 19.77 21.59 -7.97
C ASN A 110 19.43 20.56 -6.89
N VAL A 111 20.33 20.46 -5.92
CA VAL A 111 20.20 19.51 -4.81
C VAL A 111 19.46 20.21 -3.69
N ASP A 112 18.32 19.64 -3.31
CA ASP A 112 17.60 20.06 -2.11
C ASP A 112 18.21 19.30 -0.93
N SER A 113 18.81 20.05 -0.01
CA SER A 113 19.49 19.49 1.15
C SER A 113 18.58 18.61 2.00
N ARG A 114 17.25 18.76 1.92
CA ARG A 114 16.27 17.92 2.63
C ARG A 114 16.25 16.45 2.18
N TYR A 115 16.98 16.06 1.13
CA TYR A 115 16.93 14.70 0.56
C TYR A 115 18.32 14.08 0.24
N ILE A 116 19.43 14.65 0.72
CA ILE A 116 20.79 14.30 0.25
C ILE A 116 21.40 13.03 0.89
N ASN A 117 20.91 12.57 2.04
CA ASN A 117 21.67 11.60 2.86
C ASN A 117 21.55 10.12 2.43
N GLY A 118 21.04 9.80 1.25
CA GLY A 118 21.03 8.41 0.78
C GLY A 118 19.93 7.53 1.40
N TYR A 119 18.94 8.14 2.07
CA TYR A 119 17.83 7.42 2.69
C TYR A 119 16.86 6.81 1.68
N GLU A 120 17.01 7.09 0.39
CA GLU A 120 16.19 6.46 -0.64
C GLU A 120 16.22 4.93 -0.53
N PHE A 121 17.38 4.33 -0.31
CA PHE A 121 17.46 2.87 -0.22
C PHE A 121 16.84 2.29 1.05
N ASN A 122 16.78 3.05 2.16
CA ASN A 122 16.07 2.63 3.36
C ASN A 122 14.56 2.46 3.10
N VAL A 123 13.99 3.22 2.14
CA VAL A 123 12.60 3.04 1.74
C VAL A 123 12.40 1.68 1.09
N LEU A 124 13.34 1.20 0.26
CA LEU A 124 13.23 -0.15 -0.32
C LEU A 124 13.32 -1.25 0.73
N ASP A 125 14.29 -1.14 1.64
CA ASP A 125 14.45 -2.11 2.72
C ASP A 125 13.18 -2.17 3.57
N LEU A 126 12.59 -1.01 3.87
CA LEU A 126 11.31 -0.94 4.56
C LEU A 126 10.17 -1.56 3.74
N LEU A 127 10.07 -1.27 2.44
CA LEU A 127 9.00 -1.86 1.61
C LEU A 127 9.08 -3.39 1.62
N VAL A 128 10.27 -3.97 1.55
CA VAL A 128 10.49 -5.41 1.68
C VAL A 128 10.05 -5.92 3.05
N GLU A 129 10.50 -5.26 4.13
CA GLU A 129 10.15 -5.65 5.50
C GLU A 129 8.64 -5.56 5.77
N LEU A 130 8.00 -4.46 5.35
CA LEU A 130 6.56 -4.28 5.48
C LEU A 130 5.79 -5.30 4.64
N SER A 131 6.30 -5.66 3.47
CA SER A 131 5.66 -6.65 2.61
C SER A 131 5.67 -8.03 3.26
N ASP A 132 6.79 -8.43 3.84
CA ASP A 132 6.92 -9.68 4.59
C ASP A 132 6.02 -9.65 5.85
N LYS A 133 6.16 -8.61 6.67
CA LYS A 133 5.43 -8.47 7.94
C LYS A 133 3.91 -8.43 7.75
N TRP A 134 3.44 -7.71 6.74
CA TRP A 134 2.01 -7.50 6.54
C TRP A 134 1.40 -8.39 5.47
N ASN A 135 2.20 -9.24 4.81
CA ASN A 135 1.77 -10.09 3.71
C ASN A 135 1.05 -9.27 2.62
N ILE A 136 1.74 -8.23 2.14
CA ILE A 136 1.23 -7.30 1.13
C ILE A 136 1.10 -7.99 -0.22
N ASP A 137 0.02 -7.73 -0.95
CA ASP A 137 -0.22 -8.32 -2.28
C ASP A 137 0.53 -7.56 -3.39
N GLY A 138 0.74 -6.25 -3.19
CA GLY A 138 1.49 -5.46 -4.16
C GLY A 138 1.90 -4.07 -3.69
N ILE A 139 2.75 -3.43 -4.50
CA ILE A 139 3.23 -2.07 -4.30
C ILE A 139 2.77 -1.21 -5.48
N LEU A 140 2.10 -0.10 -5.19
CA LEU A 140 1.72 0.90 -6.18
C LEU A 140 2.72 2.07 -6.11
N HIS A 141 3.45 2.34 -7.19
CA HIS A 141 4.41 3.44 -7.27
C HIS A 141 3.94 4.54 -8.24
N THR A 142 3.73 5.75 -7.72
CA THR A 142 3.18 6.90 -8.47
C THR A 142 4.20 7.63 -9.34
N GLY A 143 5.26 6.94 -9.79
CA GLY A 143 6.33 7.50 -10.64
C GLY A 143 7.45 8.27 -9.95
N ASP A 144 8.43 8.66 -10.75
CA ASP A 144 9.77 9.11 -10.34
C ASP A 144 10.46 8.06 -9.45
N LEU A 145 10.49 6.82 -9.96
CA LEU A 145 11.20 5.70 -9.34
C LEU A 145 12.71 5.99 -9.28
N PHE A 146 13.29 6.40 -10.41
CA PHE A 146 14.70 6.72 -10.50
C PHE A 146 14.92 8.22 -10.66
N ASP A 147 15.98 8.71 -10.01
CA ASP A 147 16.53 9.98 -10.44
C ASP A 147 17.32 9.83 -11.75
N HIS A 148 17.36 10.89 -12.53
CA HIS A 148 18.18 10.99 -13.74
C HIS A 148 19.71 10.83 -13.50
N ARG A 149 20.16 10.81 -12.25
CA ARG A 149 21.55 10.56 -11.84
C ARG A 149 21.77 9.19 -11.19
N VAL A 150 20.82 8.26 -11.30
CA VAL A 150 21.01 6.89 -10.79
C VAL A 150 22.28 6.27 -11.38
N ASP A 151 23.17 5.81 -10.50
CA ASP A 151 24.38 5.11 -10.88
C ASP A 151 24.14 3.59 -11.00
N LYS A 152 25.19 2.84 -11.37
CA LYS A 152 25.10 1.38 -11.51
C LYS A 152 24.77 0.69 -10.17
N TYR A 153 25.27 1.20 -9.05
CA TYR A 153 25.05 0.61 -7.73
C TYR A 153 23.60 0.77 -7.30
N GLY A 154 23.08 2.01 -7.34
CA GLY A 154 21.70 2.32 -7.00
C GLY A 154 20.69 1.57 -7.86
N TYR A 155 20.96 1.49 -9.17
CA TYR A 155 20.15 0.65 -10.07
C TYR A 155 20.18 -0.83 -9.68
N SER A 156 21.37 -1.38 -9.39
CA SER A 156 21.50 -2.81 -9.04
C SER A 156 20.79 -3.12 -7.72
N ASN A 157 20.86 -2.22 -6.74
CA ASN A 157 20.16 -2.36 -5.46
C ASN A 157 18.63 -2.35 -5.64
N VAL A 158 18.09 -1.43 -6.45
CA VAL A 158 16.65 -1.41 -6.77
C VAL A 158 16.23 -2.71 -7.43
N LYS A 159 17.00 -3.18 -8.42
CA LYS A 159 16.72 -4.44 -9.11
C LYS A 159 16.71 -5.62 -8.15
N GLU A 160 17.71 -5.73 -7.28
CA GLU A 160 17.81 -6.80 -6.27
C GLU A 160 16.61 -6.81 -5.31
N LYS A 161 16.19 -5.64 -4.83
CA LYS A 161 15.04 -5.52 -3.93
C LYS A 161 13.72 -5.85 -4.63
N PHE A 162 13.59 -5.50 -5.91
CA PHE A 162 12.41 -5.84 -6.70
C PHE A 162 12.36 -7.34 -7.03
N ASP A 163 13.50 -7.97 -7.30
CA ASP A 163 13.61 -9.43 -7.41
C ASP A 163 13.22 -10.09 -6.08
N GLN A 164 13.70 -9.59 -4.94
CA GLN A 164 13.32 -10.08 -3.60
C GLN A 164 11.81 -9.98 -3.32
N LEU A 165 11.17 -8.88 -3.73
CA LEU A 165 9.71 -8.74 -3.64
C LEU A 165 8.99 -9.78 -4.52
N GLY A 166 9.55 -10.10 -5.68
CA GLY A 166 9.04 -11.16 -6.56
C GLY A 166 9.12 -12.54 -5.91
N ASP A 167 10.20 -12.84 -5.18
CA ASP A 167 10.33 -14.08 -4.40
C ASP A 167 9.31 -14.18 -3.24
N MET A 168 8.71 -13.04 -2.84
CA MET A 168 7.63 -12.94 -1.85
C MET A 168 6.23 -12.93 -2.48
N ASP A 169 6.12 -13.16 -3.80
CA ASP A 169 4.88 -13.05 -4.58
C ASP A 169 4.24 -11.64 -4.54
N VAL A 170 5.04 -10.59 -4.34
CA VAL A 170 4.59 -9.19 -4.30
C VAL A 170 4.72 -8.56 -5.68
N GLU A 171 3.60 -8.13 -6.26
CA GLU A 171 3.60 -7.39 -7.52
C GLU A 171 3.95 -5.92 -7.31
N VAL A 172 4.76 -5.32 -8.19
CA VAL A 172 5.00 -3.87 -8.20
C VAL A 172 4.39 -3.26 -9.45
N LEU A 173 3.39 -2.41 -9.25
CA LEU A 173 2.71 -1.67 -10.30
C LEU A 173 3.18 -0.22 -10.25
N PHE A 174 3.67 0.31 -11.36
CA PHE A 174 4.17 1.70 -11.37
C PHE A 174 3.82 2.44 -12.65
N VAL A 175 3.74 3.77 -12.55
CA VAL A 175 3.71 4.68 -13.70
C VAL A 175 5.04 5.42 -13.80
N THR A 176 5.46 5.86 -14.98
CA THR A 176 6.69 6.66 -15.11
C THR A 176 6.43 8.14 -14.82
N GLY A 177 7.28 8.72 -13.98
CA GLY A 177 7.33 10.16 -13.76
C GLY A 177 8.20 10.89 -14.78
N ASN A 178 8.45 12.18 -14.55
CA ASN A 178 9.24 13.00 -15.47
C ASN A 178 10.76 12.74 -15.36
N HIS A 179 11.27 12.24 -14.24
CA HIS A 179 12.67 11.82 -14.08
C HIS A 179 12.94 10.46 -14.74
N ASP A 180 12.00 9.53 -14.65
CA ASP A 180 12.11 8.18 -15.22
C ASP A 180 12.37 8.20 -16.74
N ASN A 181 11.75 9.13 -17.46
CA ASN A 181 11.95 9.33 -18.90
C ASN A 181 13.41 9.63 -19.28
N LYS A 182 14.20 10.20 -18.37
CA LYS A 182 15.62 10.51 -18.60
C LYS A 182 16.52 9.27 -18.47
N VAL A 183 15.99 8.20 -17.89
CA VAL A 183 16.69 6.93 -17.62
C VAL A 183 15.89 5.74 -18.16
N GLU A 184 15.18 5.92 -19.28
CA GLU A 184 14.27 4.92 -19.86
C GLU A 184 14.91 3.54 -20.06
N SER A 185 16.20 3.46 -20.40
CA SER A 185 16.90 2.17 -20.50
C SER A 185 16.91 1.38 -19.18
N ARG A 186 16.97 2.06 -18.02
CA ARG A 186 16.88 1.45 -16.69
C ARG A 186 15.45 1.04 -16.36
N ILE A 187 14.49 1.91 -16.67
CA ILE A 187 13.06 1.64 -16.52
C ILE A 187 12.66 0.40 -17.32
N SER A 188 12.94 0.38 -18.62
CA SER A 188 12.69 -0.76 -19.50
C SER A 188 13.32 -2.06 -18.98
N SER A 189 14.50 -1.98 -18.38
CA SER A 189 15.15 -3.15 -17.79
C SER A 189 14.47 -3.61 -16.48
N ILE A 190 14.02 -2.70 -15.62
CA ILE A 190 13.23 -3.05 -14.42
C ILE A 190 11.87 -3.63 -14.81
N SER A 191 11.19 -3.06 -15.82
CA SER A 191 9.92 -3.57 -16.34
C SER A 191 10.02 -4.95 -16.99
N SER A 192 11.22 -5.50 -17.16
CA SER A 192 11.40 -6.86 -17.68
C SER A 192 11.37 -7.93 -16.58
N LEU A 193 11.36 -7.52 -15.31
CA LEU A 193 11.19 -8.43 -14.17
C LEU A 193 9.75 -8.96 -14.11
N PRO A 194 9.54 -10.23 -13.72
CA PRO A 194 8.25 -10.91 -13.86
C PRO A 194 7.15 -10.36 -12.96
N ASN A 195 7.49 -9.81 -11.80
CA ASN A 195 6.55 -9.23 -10.84
C ASN A 195 6.31 -7.72 -11.04
N ILE A 196 6.88 -7.13 -12.10
CA ILE A 196 6.84 -5.67 -12.32
C ILE A 196 5.92 -5.32 -13.48
N ASN A 197 4.94 -4.46 -13.21
CA ASN A 197 3.93 -4.01 -14.15
C ASN A 197 4.02 -2.49 -14.36
N ARG A 198 4.42 -2.06 -15.57
CA ARG A 198 4.42 -0.65 -15.96
C ARG A 198 3.04 -0.24 -16.50
N LEU A 199 2.35 0.65 -15.80
CA LEU A 199 0.96 1.06 -16.04
C LEU A 199 0.83 2.36 -16.84
N ASP A 200 1.76 2.68 -17.73
CA ASP A 200 1.81 3.97 -18.44
C ASP A 200 0.65 4.27 -19.42
N GLN A 201 -0.39 3.45 -19.42
CA GLN A 201 -1.42 3.41 -20.45
C GLN A 201 -2.77 3.90 -19.93
N THR A 202 -3.56 4.50 -20.82
CA THR A 202 -4.93 4.94 -20.56
C THR A 202 -5.95 3.79 -20.53
N ALA A 203 -5.54 2.59 -20.13
CA ALA A 203 -6.39 1.41 -20.04
C ALA A 203 -6.29 0.79 -18.65
N ASN A 204 -7.40 0.22 -18.18
CA ASN A 204 -7.42 -0.56 -16.94
C ASN A 204 -6.39 -1.69 -17.04
N TRP A 205 -5.48 -1.77 -16.08
CA TRP A 205 -4.51 -2.85 -16.00
C TRP A 205 -5.20 -4.16 -15.61
N GLY A 206 -6.20 -4.10 -14.72
CA GLY A 206 -6.92 -5.25 -14.23
C GLY A 206 -7.83 -4.91 -13.06
N SER A 207 -8.50 -5.93 -12.51
CA SER A 207 -9.19 -5.83 -11.23
C SER A 207 -8.40 -6.57 -10.17
N MET A 208 -8.10 -5.92 -9.05
CA MET A 208 -7.52 -6.57 -7.88
C MET A 208 -8.36 -6.24 -6.65
N GLY A 209 -8.79 -7.26 -5.93
CA GLY A 209 -9.65 -7.10 -4.76
C GLY A 209 -10.98 -6.37 -5.02
N GLY A 210 -11.51 -6.50 -6.25
CA GLY A 210 -12.71 -5.81 -6.70
C GLY A 210 -12.50 -4.34 -7.11
N PHE A 211 -11.26 -3.84 -7.12
CA PHE A 211 -10.92 -2.48 -7.56
C PHE A 211 -10.33 -2.49 -8.95
N ASN A 212 -10.74 -1.55 -9.80
CA ASN A 212 -10.11 -1.34 -11.10
C ASN A 212 -8.86 -0.47 -10.94
N ILE A 213 -7.72 -0.87 -11.51
CA ILE A 213 -6.46 -0.14 -11.37
C ILE A 213 -6.09 0.54 -12.70
N LEU A 214 -6.05 1.87 -12.68
CA LEU A 214 -5.63 2.70 -13.79
C LEU A 214 -4.31 3.41 -13.45
N GLY A 215 -3.37 3.40 -14.39
CA GLY A 215 -2.12 4.16 -14.29
C GLY A 215 -2.03 5.26 -15.34
N LEU A 216 -1.67 6.47 -14.94
CA LEU A 216 -1.42 7.58 -15.88
C LEU A 216 -0.03 8.16 -15.63
N ASN A 217 0.89 7.90 -16.57
CA ASN A 217 2.22 8.48 -16.52
C ASN A 217 2.21 10.00 -16.74
N SER A 218 3.38 10.61 -16.58
CA SER A 218 3.53 12.06 -16.73
C SER A 218 3.11 12.65 -18.05
N SER A 219 3.15 11.91 -19.16
CA SER A 219 2.62 12.41 -20.43
C SER A 219 1.11 12.25 -20.51
N SER A 220 0.60 11.05 -20.21
CA SER A 220 -0.82 10.68 -20.32
C SER A 220 -1.71 11.49 -19.39
N PHE A 221 -1.25 11.80 -18.18
CA PHE A 221 -2.03 12.59 -17.22
C PHE A 221 -2.32 14.02 -17.71
N ASN A 222 -1.49 14.63 -18.56
CA ASN A 222 -1.79 15.99 -19.04
C ASN A 222 -3.01 16.03 -19.98
N ASN A 223 -3.40 14.88 -20.54
CA ASN A 223 -4.57 14.75 -21.40
C ASN A 223 -5.73 14.10 -20.64
N ILE A 224 -5.73 14.17 -19.30
CA ILE A 224 -6.75 13.57 -18.43
C ILE A 224 -8.15 14.12 -18.71
N SER A 225 -8.26 15.35 -19.21
CA SER A 225 -9.53 15.95 -19.66
C SER A 225 -10.17 15.21 -20.82
N ASP A 226 -9.39 14.50 -21.62
CA ASP A 226 -9.87 13.78 -22.80
C ASP A 226 -10.27 12.33 -22.45
N PHE A 227 -10.06 11.92 -21.21
CA PHE A 227 -10.39 10.58 -20.73
C PHE A 227 -11.90 10.47 -20.50
N ASP A 228 -12.52 9.49 -21.13
CA ASP A 228 -13.95 9.19 -20.99
C ASP A 228 -14.20 8.35 -19.73
N TRP A 229 -14.34 9.04 -18.60
CA TRP A 229 -14.56 8.44 -17.27
C TRP A 229 -15.86 7.64 -17.20
N THR A 230 -16.93 8.17 -17.79
CA THR A 230 -18.22 7.48 -17.81
C THR A 230 -18.12 6.15 -18.55
N LYS A 231 -17.44 6.10 -19.71
CA LYS A 231 -17.22 4.85 -20.43
C LYS A 231 -16.33 3.88 -19.66
N PHE A 232 -15.34 4.37 -18.92
CA PHE A 232 -14.52 3.53 -18.06
C PHE A 232 -15.36 2.84 -16.99
N GLU A 233 -16.16 3.60 -16.23
CA GLU A 233 -17.03 3.06 -15.17
C GLU A 233 -18.08 2.09 -15.73
N GLN A 234 -18.71 2.42 -16.86
CA GLN A 234 -19.68 1.54 -17.51
C GLN A 234 -19.07 0.19 -17.91
N LYS A 235 -17.80 0.20 -18.33
CA LYS A 235 -17.09 -1.00 -18.77
C LYS A 235 -16.67 -1.88 -17.60
N TYR A 236 -16.07 -1.29 -16.57
CA TYR A 236 -15.40 -2.07 -15.52
C TYR A 236 -16.23 -2.22 -14.24
N LYS A 237 -17.06 -1.22 -13.91
CA LYS A 237 -17.94 -1.15 -12.73
C LYS A 237 -17.20 -1.25 -11.39
N GLY A 238 -17.80 -0.68 -10.35
CA GLY A 238 -17.24 -0.73 -9.00
C GLY A 238 -16.13 0.30 -8.76
N PRO A 239 -15.46 0.20 -7.60
CA PRO A 239 -14.54 1.23 -7.15
C PRO A 239 -13.21 1.20 -7.92
N ASN A 240 -12.56 2.35 -7.96
CA ASN A 240 -11.44 2.58 -8.86
C ASN A 240 -10.22 3.13 -8.10
N VAL A 241 -9.03 2.72 -8.54
CA VAL A 241 -7.74 3.25 -8.10
C VAL A 241 -7.07 3.88 -9.29
N LEU A 242 -6.65 5.14 -9.13
CA LEU A 242 -5.80 5.84 -10.09
C LEU A 242 -4.45 6.08 -9.45
N ILE A 243 -3.37 5.59 -10.07
CA ILE A 243 -2.02 6.06 -9.78
C ILE A 243 -1.54 6.96 -10.92
N ALA A 244 -1.04 8.13 -10.58
CA ALA A 244 -0.60 9.07 -11.59
C ALA A 244 0.59 9.94 -11.18
N HIS A 245 1.28 10.46 -12.18
CA HIS A 245 2.41 11.36 -11.98
C HIS A 245 2.26 12.62 -12.84
N PRO A 246 1.56 13.67 -12.40
CA PRO A 246 1.35 14.89 -13.20
C PRO A 246 2.69 15.58 -13.56
N LYS A 247 2.72 16.41 -14.60
CA LYS A 247 3.93 17.21 -14.95
C LYS A 247 4.15 18.46 -14.10
N SER A 248 3.12 18.92 -13.40
CA SER A 248 3.16 20.14 -12.62
C SER A 248 2.44 19.96 -11.28
N ILE A 249 2.99 20.60 -10.26
CA ILE A 249 2.47 20.71 -8.90
C ILE A 249 1.25 21.64 -8.83
N ASP A 250 1.12 22.60 -9.76
CA ASP A 250 0.03 23.59 -9.81
C ASP A 250 -1.30 23.00 -10.30
N MET A 251 -1.58 21.74 -9.99
CA MET A 251 -2.89 21.16 -10.23
C MET A 251 -3.89 21.81 -9.28
N GLU A 252 -4.67 22.73 -9.84
CA GLU A 252 -5.91 23.12 -9.21
C GLU A 252 -6.83 21.89 -9.11
N LEU A 253 -7.65 21.84 -8.06
CA LEU A 253 -8.73 20.85 -7.92
C LEU A 253 -9.63 20.81 -9.16
N SER A 254 -9.70 21.90 -9.91
CA SER A 254 -10.39 21.98 -11.20
C SER A 254 -9.92 20.95 -12.23
N THR A 255 -8.70 20.42 -12.09
CA THR A 255 -8.20 19.28 -12.89
C THR A 255 -9.06 18.02 -12.72
N PHE A 256 -9.66 17.85 -11.53
CA PHE A 256 -10.54 16.73 -11.20
C PHE A 256 -12.03 17.09 -11.32
N ASP A 257 -12.40 18.33 -11.64
CA ASP A 257 -13.81 18.73 -11.76
C ASP A 257 -14.56 17.87 -12.77
N GLN A 258 -13.91 17.51 -13.87
CA GLN A 258 -14.51 16.67 -14.90
C GLN A 258 -14.72 15.24 -14.38
N LEU A 259 -13.71 14.66 -13.71
CA LEU A 259 -13.82 13.37 -13.04
C LEU A 259 -14.99 13.37 -12.03
N ILE A 260 -15.07 14.39 -11.17
CA ILE A 260 -16.14 14.56 -10.17
C ILE A 260 -17.54 14.64 -10.82
N LYS A 261 -17.64 15.22 -12.02
CA LYS A 261 -18.92 15.35 -12.75
C LYS A 261 -19.32 14.07 -13.47
N ASP A 262 -18.34 13.33 -13.98
CA ASP A 262 -18.57 12.21 -14.90
C ASP A 262 -18.64 10.85 -14.21
N THR A 263 -18.27 10.80 -12.93
CA THR A 263 -18.18 9.56 -12.13
C THR A 263 -19.21 9.51 -11.02
N ASN A 264 -19.72 8.31 -10.77
CA ASN A 264 -20.56 8.04 -9.59
C ASN A 264 -19.96 6.98 -8.66
N GLU A 265 -18.89 6.30 -9.09
CA GLU A 265 -18.20 5.31 -8.28
C GLU A 265 -17.17 5.96 -7.35
N GLU A 266 -16.70 5.23 -6.34
CA GLU A 266 -15.63 5.68 -5.47
C GLU A 266 -14.26 5.61 -6.17
N TRP A 267 -13.47 6.68 -6.07
CA TRP A 267 -12.12 6.77 -6.63
C TRP A 267 -11.08 7.08 -5.56
N PHE A 268 -10.03 6.27 -5.54
CA PHE A 268 -8.83 6.49 -4.74
C PHE A 268 -7.69 6.89 -5.68
N ILE A 269 -7.24 8.14 -5.57
CA ILE A 269 -6.29 8.74 -6.50
C ILE A 269 -4.98 9.00 -5.77
N PHE A 270 -3.90 8.37 -6.19
CA PHE A 270 -2.55 8.58 -5.67
C PHE A 270 -1.71 9.35 -6.69
N LEU A 271 -1.19 10.49 -6.26
CA LEU A 271 -0.45 11.43 -7.10
C LEU A 271 0.99 11.53 -6.63
N GLY A 272 1.93 11.28 -7.54
CA GLY A 272 3.34 11.63 -7.41
C GLY A 272 3.61 13.08 -7.80
N HIS A 273 4.88 13.42 -8.04
CA HIS A 273 5.42 14.73 -8.45
C HIS A 273 5.39 15.79 -7.35
N HIS A 274 4.36 15.79 -6.50
CA HIS A 274 4.28 16.63 -5.32
C HIS A 274 5.07 16.02 -4.17
N HIS A 275 6.26 16.56 -3.87
CA HIS A 275 7.14 16.00 -2.82
C HIS A 275 6.61 16.21 -1.38
N GLU A 276 5.58 17.04 -1.19
CA GLU A 276 4.88 17.15 0.09
C GLU A 276 3.65 16.24 0.12
N GLU A 277 3.40 15.65 1.27
CA GLU A 277 2.26 14.76 1.46
C GLU A 277 0.98 15.56 1.69
N GLY A 278 -0.15 15.05 1.20
CA GLY A 278 -1.44 15.72 1.34
C GLY A 278 -2.60 14.77 1.10
N GLU A 279 -3.76 15.11 1.64
CA GLU A 279 -5.01 14.41 1.39
C GLU A 279 -6.09 15.44 1.07
N ILE A 280 -6.91 15.14 0.07
CA ILE A 280 -8.10 15.91 -0.26
C ILE A 280 -9.25 14.93 -0.46
N ASP A 281 -10.33 15.13 0.27
CA ASP A 281 -11.57 14.39 0.10
C ASP A 281 -12.59 15.32 -0.57
N GLU A 282 -13.09 14.94 -1.75
CA GLU A 282 -14.07 15.72 -2.52
C GLU A 282 -15.11 14.78 -3.15
N LYS A 283 -16.35 14.84 -2.66
CA LYS A 283 -17.46 13.95 -3.04
C LYS A 283 -17.10 12.46 -3.01
N ASN A 284 -16.92 11.85 -4.18
CA ASN A 284 -16.60 10.43 -4.40
C ASN A 284 -15.10 10.20 -4.67
N LEU A 285 -14.27 11.24 -4.59
CA LEU A 285 -12.83 11.17 -4.78
C LEU A 285 -12.10 11.31 -3.43
N LYS A 286 -11.16 10.40 -3.20
CA LYS A 286 -10.12 10.55 -2.20
C LYS A 286 -8.77 10.69 -2.90
N ILE A 287 -8.18 11.88 -2.83
CA ILE A 287 -6.93 12.23 -3.50
C ILE A 287 -5.81 12.29 -2.47
N ILE A 288 -4.71 11.60 -2.77
CA ILE A 288 -3.56 11.45 -1.89
C ILE A 288 -2.30 11.83 -2.65
N PHE A 289 -1.59 12.84 -2.15
CA PHE A 289 -0.25 13.17 -2.60
C PHE A 289 0.73 12.30 -1.81
N THR A 290 1.44 11.41 -2.51
CA THR A 290 2.30 10.41 -1.85
C THR A 290 3.49 11.05 -1.15
N GLY A 291 3.95 12.20 -1.64
CA GLY A 291 5.14 12.87 -1.15
C GLY A 291 6.43 12.15 -1.58
N PHE A 292 7.56 12.73 -1.20
CA PHE A 292 8.88 12.09 -1.29
C PHE A 292 9.13 11.35 0.03
N PRO A 293 9.20 10.00 0.06
CA PRO A 293 9.40 9.24 1.30
C PRO A 293 10.78 9.47 1.95
N SER A 294 11.83 9.76 1.19
CA SER A 294 13.23 9.82 1.70
C SER A 294 13.61 11.17 2.33
N LYS A 295 12.75 11.75 3.17
CA LYS A 295 12.99 13.05 3.82
C LYS A 295 14.00 12.94 4.96
N LEU A 296 14.90 13.92 5.05
CA LEU A 296 15.90 14.00 6.12
C LEU A 296 15.32 14.17 7.53
N ASP A 297 14.11 14.71 7.64
CA ASP A 297 13.45 14.98 8.93
C ASP A 297 12.59 13.81 9.41
N ASP A 298 12.74 12.63 8.78
CA ASP A 298 12.01 11.42 9.13
C ASP A 298 10.47 11.55 9.01
N THR A 299 9.99 12.58 8.28
CA THR A 299 8.56 12.83 8.10
C THR A 299 7.95 12.16 6.89
N GLY A 300 8.77 11.55 6.02
CA GLY A 300 8.26 10.80 4.88
C GLY A 300 7.39 9.63 5.32
N SER A 301 6.53 9.19 4.42
CA SER A 301 5.55 8.14 4.68
C SER A 301 5.45 7.15 3.53
N VAL A 302 5.10 5.92 3.89
CA VAL A 302 4.50 4.95 2.98
C VAL A 302 3.02 4.87 3.31
N TRP A 303 2.18 4.79 2.29
CA TRP A 303 0.75 4.64 2.48
C TRP A 303 0.41 3.16 2.40
N ARG A 304 -0.57 2.72 3.17
CA ARG A 304 -1.12 1.37 3.09
C ARG A 304 -2.57 1.49 2.68
N MET A 305 -2.91 0.92 1.53
CA MET A 305 -4.28 0.83 1.04
C MET A 305 -4.70 -0.62 1.10
N ARG A 306 -5.73 -0.91 1.88
CA ARG A 306 -6.30 -2.26 1.93
C ARG A 306 -7.80 -2.22 1.73
N GLY A 307 -8.33 -3.29 1.19
CA GLY A 307 -9.75 -3.35 0.95
C GLY A 307 -10.25 -4.70 0.52
N GLY A 308 -11.51 -4.71 0.13
CA GLY A 308 -12.18 -5.83 -0.49
C GLY A 308 -13.68 -5.79 -0.30
N ASN A 309 -14.41 -6.36 -1.26
CA ASN A 309 -15.88 -6.34 -1.31
C ASN A 309 -16.48 -4.92 -1.22
N GLY A 310 -15.93 -3.97 -1.98
CA GLY A 310 -16.45 -2.59 -2.04
C GLY A 310 -16.11 -1.71 -0.84
N HIS A 311 -15.21 -2.16 0.05
CA HIS A 311 -14.68 -1.35 1.14
C HIS A 311 -13.18 -1.14 0.97
N CYS A 312 -12.71 0.07 1.24
CA CYS A 312 -11.29 0.42 1.24
C CYS A 312 -10.95 1.25 2.47
N ARG A 313 -9.73 1.08 2.97
CA ARG A 313 -9.15 1.95 3.99
C ARG A 313 -7.70 2.24 3.64
N ILE A 314 -7.37 3.53 3.74
CA ILE A 314 -6.02 4.03 3.50
C ILE A 314 -5.46 4.58 4.81
N VAL A 315 -4.24 4.17 5.16
CA VAL A 315 -3.54 4.59 6.36
C VAL A 315 -2.15 5.09 5.97
N ARG A 316 -1.72 6.18 6.61
CA ARG A 316 -0.37 6.72 6.44
C ARG A 316 0.57 6.12 7.49
N HIS A 317 1.68 5.52 7.05
CA HIS A 317 2.74 5.01 7.92
C HIS A 317 3.98 5.89 7.81
N ARG A 318 4.29 6.65 8.87
CA ARG A 318 5.46 7.54 8.92
C ARG A 318 6.75 6.77 9.21
N LEU A 319 7.80 7.09 8.46
CA LEU A 319 9.11 6.44 8.53
C LEU A 319 9.87 6.74 9.84
N GLY A 320 9.65 7.89 10.48
CA GLY A 320 10.41 8.31 11.67
C GLY A 320 10.25 7.49 12.95
N LYS A 321 9.40 6.45 12.96
CA LYS A 321 9.37 5.47 14.05
C LYS A 321 10.34 4.30 13.85
N TRP A 322 10.89 4.12 12.66
CA TRP A 322 11.71 2.95 12.30
C TRP A 322 13.21 3.12 12.59
N ASN A 323 13.72 4.35 12.63
CA ASN A 323 15.13 4.66 12.96
C ASN A 323 15.55 4.39 14.43
N LYS A 324 14.75 3.63 15.21
CA LYS A 324 15.08 3.25 16.59
C LYS A 324 15.32 1.74 16.80
N LEU A 325 15.32 0.95 15.74
CA LEU A 325 15.67 -0.47 15.79
C LEU A 325 17.09 -0.70 15.26
N TYR A 326 18.08 -0.07 15.90
CA TYR A 326 19.48 -0.48 15.88
C TYR A 326 20.12 -0.23 17.24
#